data_AF-A0A955E8T2-F1
#
_entry.id   AF-A0A955E8T2-F1
#
_cell.length_a   1.000
_cell.length_b   1.000
_cell.length_c   1.000
_cell.angle_alpha   90.00
_cell.angle_beta   90.00
_cell.angle_gamma   90.00
#
_symmetry.space_group_name_H-M   'P 1'
#
loop_
_entity.id
_entity.type
_entity.pdbx_description
1 polymer ?
#
loop_
_entity_poly.entity_id
_entity_poly.type
_entity_poly.pdbx_seq_one_letter_code
_entity_poly.pdbx_strand_id
1 'polypeptide(L)'
;ISAVTGAFLVLFPLTHIRVLLFFFFIGVYSIPSWWFIAFAIARDLFLQGLGGGDVAYMAHIGGYIFGASIPITLLWLHAIPREPFDLFSIGRQAKRRRDFKALTHKTSPWRADLPSQSRVGAASGKSKRAAPDDAITTARAEVSSLIATGEIARATDKYIALLDKDADATMNRDAQLVIANHLATESRHTEAVAAYDRFIARFPTDRETPRLKLMIALFSARYLNDPIRASRLLEELRTAHLDESAQSLADQLREEIA
;
A
#
# COMPACT_ATOMS: atom_id res chain seq x y z
N ILE A 1 14.23 -19.97 -24.56
CA ILE A 1 14.56 -18.98 -23.49
C ILE A 1 13.71 -17.71 -23.66
N SER A 2 13.75 -17.06 -24.83
CA SER A 2 12.95 -15.87 -25.15
C SER A 2 11.46 -15.98 -24.81
N ALA A 3 10.82 -17.13 -25.08
CA ALA A 3 9.42 -17.37 -24.70
C ALA A 3 9.17 -17.31 -23.18
N VAL A 4 10.05 -17.91 -22.38
CA VAL A 4 9.92 -17.87 -20.92
C VAL A 4 10.14 -16.44 -20.41
N THR A 5 11.07 -15.70 -21.01
CA THR A 5 11.31 -14.28 -20.69
C THR A 5 10.10 -13.39 -21.02
N GLY A 6 9.45 -13.61 -22.18
CA GLY A 6 8.23 -12.91 -22.55
C GLY A 6 7.08 -13.19 -21.59
N ALA A 7 6.91 -14.45 -21.17
CA ALA A 7 5.89 -14.83 -20.21
C ALA A 7 6.14 -14.24 -18.82
N PHE A 8 7.41 -14.25 -18.38
CA PHE A 8 7.83 -13.68 -17.11
C PHE A 8 7.58 -12.18 -17.04
N LEU A 9 7.80 -11.43 -18.13
CA LEU A 9 7.53 -9.99 -18.17
C LEU A 9 6.04 -9.67 -17.93
N VAL A 10 5.13 -10.50 -18.45
CA VAL A 10 3.68 -10.32 -18.30
C VAL A 10 3.22 -10.66 -16.88
N LEU A 11 3.69 -11.78 -16.34
CA LEU A 11 3.24 -12.28 -15.04
C LEU A 11 3.91 -11.58 -13.86
N PHE A 12 5.18 -11.19 -14.00
CA PHE A 12 6.03 -10.71 -12.90
C PHE A 12 6.79 -9.40 -13.22
N PRO A 13 6.12 -8.35 -13.73
CA PRO A 13 6.77 -7.12 -14.20
C PRO A 13 7.54 -6.34 -13.12
N LEU A 14 7.20 -6.53 -11.83
CA LEU A 14 7.73 -5.76 -10.70
C LEU A 14 8.74 -6.53 -9.83
N THR A 15 9.16 -7.72 -10.27
CA THR A 15 10.19 -8.48 -9.57
C THR A 15 11.53 -7.73 -9.60
N HIS A 16 12.30 -7.82 -8.52
CA HIS A 16 13.63 -7.23 -8.41
C HIS A 16 14.67 -8.35 -8.40
N ILE A 17 15.66 -8.25 -9.27
CA ILE A 17 16.79 -9.20 -9.34
C ILE A 17 17.94 -8.58 -8.58
N ARG A 18 18.52 -9.35 -7.65
CA ARG A 18 19.75 -8.98 -6.95
C ARG A 18 20.93 -9.37 -7.82
N VAL A 19 21.64 -8.37 -8.34
CA VAL A 19 22.83 -8.57 -9.17
C VAL A 19 24.07 -8.21 -8.37
N LEU A 20 25.02 -9.13 -8.34
CA LEU A 20 26.33 -8.89 -7.77
C LEU A 20 27.22 -8.25 -8.84
N LEU A 21 27.57 -6.98 -8.66
CA LEU A 21 28.48 -6.27 -9.56
C LEU A 21 29.91 -6.38 -9.01
N PHE A 22 30.81 -7.00 -9.79
CA PHE A 22 32.22 -7.17 -9.41
C PHE A 22 33.16 -6.12 -10.03
N PHE A 23 32.81 -5.53 -11.18
CA PHE A 23 33.78 -4.82 -12.04
C PHE A 23 33.82 -3.29 -11.90
N PHE A 24 32.79 -2.64 -11.34
CA PHE A 24 32.73 -1.17 -11.24
C PHE A 24 32.26 -0.64 -9.88
N PHE A 25 31.35 -1.35 -9.22
CA PHE A 25 30.93 -1.06 -7.86
C PHE A 25 30.72 -2.38 -7.13
N ILE A 26 31.64 -2.74 -6.23
CA ILE A 26 31.57 -4.00 -5.48
C ILE A 26 30.36 -3.92 -4.55
N GLY A 27 29.30 -4.66 -4.87
CA GLY A 27 28.06 -4.65 -4.10
C GLY A 27 26.92 -5.43 -4.75
N VAL A 28 25.88 -5.71 -3.95
CA VAL A 28 24.64 -6.33 -4.41
C VAL A 28 23.61 -5.25 -4.69
N TYR A 29 23.20 -5.12 -5.95
CA TYR A 29 22.23 -4.11 -6.38
C TYR A 29 20.91 -4.78 -6.74
N SER A 30 19.79 -4.21 -6.25
CA SER A 30 18.44 -4.66 -6.61
C SER A 30 17.94 -3.86 -7.81
N ILE A 31 17.96 -4.47 -8.99
CA ILE A 31 17.50 -3.83 -10.23
C ILE A 31 16.18 -4.49 -10.66
N PRO A 32 15.14 -3.72 -11.01
CA PRO A 32 13.88 -4.26 -11.52
C PRO A 32 14.09 -5.15 -12.75
N SER A 33 13.47 -6.34 -12.78
CA SER A 33 13.63 -7.34 -13.84
C SER A 33 13.24 -6.81 -15.23
N TRP A 34 12.23 -5.94 -15.30
CA TRP A 34 11.77 -5.37 -16.56
C TRP A 34 12.86 -4.57 -17.28
N TRP A 35 13.82 -4.00 -16.55
CA TRP A 35 14.94 -3.27 -17.13
C TRP A 35 15.85 -4.17 -17.97
N PHE A 36 16.21 -5.35 -17.44
CA PHE A 36 17.03 -6.33 -18.15
C PHE A 36 16.32 -6.90 -19.38
N ILE A 37 15.02 -7.17 -19.25
CA ILE A 37 14.22 -7.73 -20.33
C ILE A 37 14.00 -6.69 -21.44
N ALA A 38 13.67 -5.45 -21.08
CA ALA A 38 13.53 -4.35 -22.04
C ALA A 38 14.85 -4.07 -22.75
N PHE A 39 15.99 -4.08 -22.04
CA PHE A 39 17.31 -3.96 -22.64
C PHE A 39 17.61 -5.09 -23.62
N ALA A 40 17.31 -6.34 -23.27
CA ALA A 40 17.51 -7.49 -24.16
C ALA A 40 16.68 -7.38 -25.45
N ILE A 41 15.39 -7.02 -25.34
CA ILE A 41 14.51 -6.82 -26.50
C ILE A 41 14.98 -5.63 -27.36
N ALA A 42 15.35 -4.51 -26.73
CA ALA A 42 15.84 -3.32 -27.43
C ALA A 42 17.14 -3.59 -28.18
N ARG A 43 18.07 -4.33 -27.55
CA ARG A 43 19.30 -4.77 -28.19
C ARG A 43 19.01 -5.64 -29.41
N ASP A 44 18.13 -6.64 -29.28
CA ASP A 44 17.81 -7.56 -30.37
C ASP A 44 17.13 -6.81 -31.55
N LEU A 45 16.26 -5.83 -31.27
CA LEU A 45 15.68 -4.94 -32.29
C LEU A 45 16.72 -4.03 -32.94
N PHE A 46 17.64 -3.46 -32.16
CA PHE A 46 18.69 -2.58 -32.66
C PHE A 46 19.68 -3.32 -33.55
N LEU A 47 20.12 -4.52 -33.14
CA LEU A 47 21.03 -5.37 -33.91
C LEU A 47 20.38 -5.91 -35.18
N GLN A 48 19.08 -6.23 -35.13
CA GLN A 48 18.30 -6.56 -36.32
C GLN A 48 18.23 -5.40 -37.32
N GLY A 49 18.04 -4.17 -36.84
CA GLY A 49 17.94 -2.96 -37.66
C GLY A 49 19.26 -2.54 -38.32
N LEU A 50 20.40 -2.92 -37.74
CA LEU A 50 21.74 -2.66 -38.29
C LEU A 50 22.18 -3.67 -39.36
N GLY A 51 21.28 -4.51 -39.87
CA GLY A 51 21.58 -5.48 -40.94
C GLY A 51 22.12 -6.82 -40.42
N GLY A 52 21.93 -7.13 -39.13
CA GLY A 52 22.15 -8.47 -38.59
C GLY A 52 21.11 -9.44 -39.15
N GLY A 53 21.37 -10.04 -40.31
CA GLY A 53 20.53 -11.05 -40.97
C GLY A 53 20.52 -12.41 -40.26
N ASP A 54 20.73 -12.43 -38.95
CA ASP A 54 20.88 -13.66 -38.19
C ASP A 54 19.51 -14.15 -37.71
N VAL A 55 19.15 -15.38 -38.09
CA VAL A 55 17.85 -16.00 -37.78
C VAL A 55 17.61 -16.07 -36.27
N ALA A 56 18.68 -16.03 -35.47
CA ALA A 56 18.65 -15.98 -34.03
C ALA A 56 17.84 -14.80 -33.47
N TYR A 57 17.97 -13.59 -34.01
CA TYR A 57 17.26 -12.41 -33.51
C TYR A 57 15.76 -12.50 -33.79
N MET A 58 15.38 -12.97 -34.97
CA MET A 58 13.98 -13.22 -35.33
C MET A 58 13.36 -14.31 -34.45
N ALA A 59 14.11 -15.36 -34.12
CA ALA A 59 13.67 -16.40 -33.19
C ALA A 59 13.48 -15.85 -31.76
N HIS A 60 14.32 -14.91 -31.33
CA HIS A 60 14.15 -14.24 -30.04
C HIS A 60 12.90 -13.37 -30.03
N ILE A 61 12.71 -12.50 -31.02
CA ILE A 61 11.54 -11.62 -31.13
C ILE A 61 10.25 -12.44 -31.19
N GLY A 62 10.21 -13.47 -32.06
CA GLY A 62 9.06 -14.38 -32.14
C GLY A 62 8.79 -15.10 -30.82
N GLY A 63 9.85 -15.54 -30.14
CA GLY A 63 9.76 -16.13 -28.82
C GLY A 63 9.20 -15.16 -27.77
N TYR A 64 9.65 -13.91 -27.71
CA TYR A 64 9.13 -12.91 -26.77
C TYR A 64 7.64 -12.65 -27.00
N ILE A 65 7.23 -12.50 -28.26
CA ILE A 65 5.82 -12.25 -28.62
C ILE A 65 4.95 -13.45 -28.24
N PHE A 66 5.37 -14.66 -28.60
CA PHE A 66 4.64 -15.89 -28.27
C PHE A 66 4.57 -16.13 -26.76
N GLY A 67 5.69 -15.91 -26.07
CA GLY A 67 5.81 -16.01 -24.63
C GLY A 67 4.92 -15.03 -23.88
N ALA A 68 4.76 -13.81 -24.40
CA ALA A 68 3.87 -12.81 -23.82
C ALA A 68 2.39 -13.09 -24.15
N SER A 69 2.09 -13.55 -25.37
CA SER A 69 0.71 -13.73 -25.85
C SER A 69 -0.06 -14.81 -25.10
N ILE A 70 0.60 -15.92 -24.72
CA ILE A 70 -0.02 -17.01 -23.94
C ILE A 70 -0.54 -16.51 -22.58
N PRO A 71 0.28 -15.96 -21.66
CA PRO A 71 -0.22 -15.48 -20.38
C PRO A 71 -1.19 -14.31 -20.56
N ILE A 72 -0.98 -13.42 -21.53
CA ILE A 72 -1.97 -12.37 -21.86
C ILE A 72 -3.34 -12.99 -22.14
N THR A 73 -3.38 -14.03 -22.97
CA THR A 73 -4.61 -14.73 -23.36
C THR A 73 -5.22 -15.49 -22.18
N LEU A 74 -4.41 -16.17 -21.36
CA LEU A 74 -4.88 -16.89 -20.17
C LEU A 74 -5.45 -15.95 -19.10
N LEU A 75 -4.86 -14.77 -18.94
CA LEU A 75 -5.33 -13.73 -18.02
C LEU A 75 -6.60 -13.03 -18.54
N TRP A 76 -6.70 -12.88 -19.86
CA TRP A 76 -7.90 -12.39 -20.53
C TRP A 76 -9.07 -13.38 -20.41
N LEU A 77 -8.81 -14.68 -20.52
CA LEU A 77 -9.77 -15.78 -20.33
C LEU A 77 -10.02 -16.12 -18.85
N HIS A 78 -9.35 -15.44 -17.90
CA HIS A 78 -9.40 -15.72 -16.46
C HIS A 78 -9.08 -17.18 -16.07
N ALA A 79 -8.31 -17.91 -16.88
CA ALA A 79 -7.98 -19.32 -16.64
C ALA A 79 -6.95 -19.52 -15.51
N ILE A 80 -6.26 -18.46 -15.10
CA ILE A 80 -5.26 -18.46 -14.02
C ILE A 80 -5.74 -17.51 -12.90
N PRO A 81 -5.61 -17.88 -11.61
CA PRO A 81 -5.87 -16.99 -10.49
C PRO A 81 -5.05 -15.71 -10.62
N ARG A 82 -5.72 -14.56 -10.52
CA ARG A 82 -5.09 -13.25 -10.67
C ARG A 82 -4.25 -12.94 -9.43
N GLU A 83 -2.93 -12.94 -9.59
CA GLU A 83 -2.02 -12.48 -8.56
C GLU A 83 -1.97 -10.93 -8.48
N PRO A 84 -1.59 -10.36 -7.32
CA PRO A 84 -1.52 -8.90 -7.14
C PRO A 84 -0.61 -8.17 -8.14
N PHE A 85 0.38 -8.87 -8.71
CA PHE A 85 1.44 -8.29 -9.54
C PHE A 85 1.24 -8.43 -11.05
N ASP A 86 0.09 -8.95 -11.50
CA ASP A 86 -0.23 -9.13 -12.93
C ASP A 86 -0.38 -7.79 -13.69
N LEU A 87 0.07 -7.73 -14.95
CA LEU A 87 0.00 -6.57 -15.85
C LEU A 87 -1.42 -5.97 -15.94
N PHE A 88 -2.47 -6.80 -15.90
CA PHE A 88 -3.86 -6.33 -15.94
C PHE A 88 -4.39 -5.81 -14.59
N SER A 89 -3.78 -6.18 -13.46
CA SER A 89 -4.11 -5.60 -12.15
C SER A 89 -3.59 -4.16 -12.08
N ILE A 90 -2.38 -3.92 -12.58
CA ILE A 90 -1.73 -2.61 -12.68
C ILE A 90 -2.55 -1.68 -13.57
N GLY A 91 -2.93 -2.14 -14.77
CA GLY A 91 -3.75 -1.36 -15.71
C GLY A 91 -5.12 -0.97 -15.14
N ARG A 92 -5.80 -1.89 -14.44
CA ARG A 92 -7.08 -1.59 -13.78
C ARG A 92 -6.93 -0.68 -12.57
N GLN A 93 -5.85 -0.82 -11.79
CA GLN A 93 -5.59 0.08 -10.67
C GLN A 93 -5.23 1.49 -11.18
N ALA A 94 -4.48 1.61 -12.28
CA ALA A 94 -4.21 2.88 -12.94
C ALA A 94 -5.48 3.51 -13.52
N LYS A 95 -6.35 2.72 -14.17
CA LYS A 95 -7.67 3.19 -14.63
C LYS A 95 -8.55 3.61 -13.45
N ARG A 96 -8.64 2.80 -12.38
CA ARG A 96 -9.37 3.15 -11.14
C ARG A 96 -8.85 4.44 -10.53
N ARG A 97 -7.53 4.67 -10.49
CA ARG A 97 -6.94 5.94 -10.01
C ARG A 97 -7.35 7.12 -10.90
N ARG A 98 -7.40 6.93 -12.23
CA ARG A 98 -7.85 7.97 -13.19
C ARG A 98 -9.34 8.25 -13.06
N ASP A 99 -10.16 7.21 -12.91
CA ASP A 99 -11.60 7.31 -12.72
C ASP A 99 -11.93 7.96 -11.37
N PHE A 100 -11.22 7.60 -10.29
CA PHE A 100 -11.37 8.23 -8.98
C PHE A 100 -10.99 9.71 -9.05
N LYS A 101 -9.85 10.04 -9.67
CA LYS A 101 -9.43 11.43 -9.88
C LYS A 101 -10.45 12.22 -10.70
N ALA A 102 -11.05 11.60 -11.73
CA ALA A 102 -12.09 12.23 -12.55
C ALA A 102 -13.41 12.44 -11.79
N LEU A 103 -13.78 11.53 -10.88
CA LEU A 103 -14.95 11.64 -10.01
C LEU A 103 -14.75 12.68 -8.91
N THR A 104 -13.57 12.76 -8.29
CA THR A 104 -13.23 13.81 -7.31
C THR A 104 -13.27 15.21 -7.93
N HIS A 105 -12.99 15.33 -9.24
CA HIS A 105 -13.10 16.60 -9.95
C HIS A 105 -14.53 16.98 -10.39
N LYS A 106 -15.48 16.04 -10.45
CA LYS A 106 -16.85 16.29 -10.93
C LYS A 106 -17.93 16.21 -9.86
N THR A 107 -17.68 15.52 -8.75
CA THR A 107 -18.67 15.28 -7.70
C THR A 107 -18.09 15.72 -6.37
N SER A 108 -18.51 16.90 -5.89
CA SER A 108 -18.43 17.19 -4.46
C SER A 108 -19.32 16.18 -3.74
N PRO A 109 -18.81 15.35 -2.80
CA PRO A 109 -19.60 14.34 -2.09
C PRO A 109 -20.71 14.92 -1.20
N TRP A 110 -20.76 16.26 -1.06
CA TRP A 110 -21.68 17.00 -0.20
C TRP A 110 -22.73 17.80 -0.98
N ARG A 111 -23.32 17.21 -2.03
CA ARG A 111 -24.53 17.75 -2.66
C ARG A 111 -25.48 16.61 -3.06
N ALA A 112 -26.08 16.00 -2.05
CA ALA A 112 -27.39 15.38 -2.20
C ALA A 112 -28.43 16.34 -1.62
N ASP A 113 -29.29 16.84 -2.51
CA ASP A 113 -30.67 17.24 -2.27
C ASP A 113 -30.95 18.37 -1.25
N LEU A 114 -30.85 19.62 -1.72
CA LEU A 114 -31.65 20.73 -1.19
C LEU A 114 -32.33 21.48 -2.34
N PRO A 115 -33.65 21.76 -2.26
CA PRO A 115 -34.38 22.44 -3.32
C PRO A 115 -33.86 23.86 -3.50
N SER A 116 -33.48 24.20 -4.73
CA SER A 116 -32.89 25.49 -5.06
C SER A 116 -33.91 26.61 -4.87
N GLN A 117 -33.69 27.47 -3.88
CA GLN A 117 -34.23 28.82 -3.91
C GLN A 117 -33.14 29.84 -4.21
N SER A 118 -33.48 30.71 -5.17
CA SER A 118 -32.96 32.03 -5.46
C SER A 118 -31.52 32.18 -5.96
N ARG A 119 -31.48 32.61 -7.23
CA ARG A 119 -30.41 33.33 -7.91
C ARG A 119 -29.94 34.55 -7.11
N VAL A 120 -28.64 34.66 -6.87
CA VAL A 120 -27.85 35.92 -6.79
C VAL A 120 -26.44 35.53 -7.25
N GLY A 121 -25.98 35.91 -8.43
CA GLY A 121 -25.35 37.21 -8.67
C GLY A 121 -23.84 37.01 -8.78
N ALA A 122 -23.32 37.07 -10.00
CA ALA A 122 -21.89 36.99 -10.28
C ALA A 122 -21.17 38.24 -9.75
N ALA A 123 -20.11 38.05 -8.95
CA ALA A 123 -19.02 39.04 -8.81
C ALA A 123 -17.77 38.42 -8.14
N SER A 124 -16.67 38.51 -8.87
CA SER A 124 -15.27 38.77 -8.45
C SER A 124 -14.68 38.10 -7.20
N GLY A 125 -13.64 37.29 -7.46
CA GLY A 125 -12.33 37.34 -6.82
C GLY A 125 -12.26 37.72 -5.34
N LYS A 126 -12.22 36.72 -4.47
CA LYS A 126 -11.56 36.78 -3.15
C LYS A 126 -10.94 35.41 -2.88
N SER A 127 -9.66 35.43 -2.48
CA SER A 127 -8.91 34.29 -1.95
C SER A 127 -9.80 33.44 -1.05
N LYS A 128 -10.14 32.24 -1.52
CA LYS A 128 -10.98 31.31 -0.79
C LYS A 128 -10.08 30.68 0.26
N ARG A 129 -10.14 31.22 1.48
CA ARG A 129 -9.63 30.57 2.69
C ARG A 129 -10.11 29.12 2.62
N ALA A 130 -9.17 28.19 2.43
CA ALA A 130 -9.47 26.78 2.18
C ALA A 130 -10.45 26.29 3.24
N ALA A 131 -11.54 25.62 2.82
CA ALA A 131 -12.51 25.11 3.78
C ALA A 131 -11.79 24.17 4.77
N PRO A 132 -12.23 24.04 6.03
CA PRO A 132 -11.61 23.13 7.00
C PRO A 132 -11.37 21.71 6.44
N ASP A 133 -12.28 21.22 5.61
CA ASP A 133 -12.17 19.93 4.90
C ASP A 133 -11.01 19.87 3.89
N ASP A 134 -10.70 20.99 3.22
CA ASP A 134 -9.57 21.08 2.29
C ASP A 134 -8.23 21.00 3.05
N ALA A 135 -8.17 21.59 4.25
CA ALA A 135 -6.97 21.57 5.09
C ALA A 135 -6.68 20.16 5.64
N ILE A 136 -7.71 19.44 6.09
CA ILE A 136 -7.59 18.04 6.54
C ILE A 136 -7.18 17.13 5.37
N THR A 137 -7.80 17.31 4.20
CA THR A 137 -7.46 16.54 3.00
C THR A 137 -6.01 16.76 2.59
N THR A 138 -5.54 18.02 2.63
CA THR A 138 -4.15 18.37 2.32
C THR A 138 -3.18 17.75 3.33
N ALA A 139 -3.51 17.79 4.63
CA ALA A 139 -2.68 17.18 5.66
C ALA A 139 -2.57 15.64 5.52
N ARG A 140 -3.67 14.95 5.20
CA ARG A 140 -3.66 13.50 4.91
C ARG A 140 -2.81 13.16 3.68
N ALA A 141 -2.85 14.01 2.65
CA ALA A 141 -2.01 13.85 1.46
C ALA A 141 -0.51 14.04 1.77
N GLU A 142 -0.18 15.03 2.61
CA GLU A 142 1.20 15.26 3.08
C GLU A 142 1.74 14.05 3.86
N VAL A 143 0.98 13.53 4.83
CA VAL A 143 1.37 12.33 5.60
C VAL A 143 1.58 11.13 4.66
N SER A 144 0.66 10.92 3.71
CA SER A 144 0.78 9.81 2.74
C SER A 144 2.02 9.95 1.85
N SER A 145 2.39 11.18 1.48
CA SER A 145 3.60 11.45 0.70
C SER A 145 4.87 11.15 1.49
N LEU A 146 4.93 11.54 2.76
CA LEU A 146 6.09 11.29 3.63
C LEU A 146 6.32 9.80 3.89
N ILE A 147 5.24 9.03 4.04
CA ILE A 147 5.34 7.56 4.14
C ILE A 147 5.91 6.99 2.84
N ALA A 148 5.47 7.48 1.68
CA ALA A 148 5.95 7.01 0.39
C ALA A 148 7.42 7.35 0.14
N THR A 149 7.94 8.44 0.71
CA THR A 149 9.38 8.80 0.65
C THR A 149 10.22 8.10 1.71
N GLY A 150 9.60 7.33 2.62
CA GLY A 150 10.29 6.63 3.71
C GLY A 150 10.58 7.51 4.94
N GLU A 151 10.10 8.76 4.95
CA GLU A 151 10.26 9.68 6.08
C GLU A 151 9.20 9.42 7.17
N ILE A 152 9.24 8.21 7.76
CA ILE A 152 8.18 7.74 8.69
C ILE A 152 8.06 8.61 9.93
N ALA A 153 9.18 9.04 10.53
CA ALA A 153 9.17 9.89 11.73
C ALA A 153 8.42 11.22 11.48
N ARG A 154 8.77 11.90 10.38
CA ARG A 154 8.08 13.14 9.98
C ARG A 154 6.62 12.90 9.62
N ALA A 155 6.31 11.75 8.99
CA ALA A 155 4.94 11.40 8.69
C ALA A 155 4.10 11.23 9.96
N THR A 156 4.66 10.58 10.99
CA THR A 156 4.02 10.40 12.29
C THR A 156 3.80 11.74 13.00
N ASP A 157 4.78 12.64 13.01
CA ASP A 157 4.62 13.99 13.58
C ASP A 157 3.49 14.77 12.88
N LYS A 158 3.45 14.70 11.55
CA LYS A 158 2.38 15.33 10.75
C LYS A 158 1.02 14.70 10.98
N TYR A 159 0.97 13.40 11.23
CA TYR A 159 -0.25 12.70 11.59
C TYR A 159 -0.76 13.10 12.98
N ILE A 160 0.12 13.26 13.97
CA ILE A 160 -0.27 13.76 15.29
C ILE A 160 -0.81 15.18 15.19
N ALA A 161 -0.12 16.06 14.44
CA ALA A 161 -0.61 17.42 14.19
C ALA A 161 -1.93 17.46 13.39
N LEU A 162 -2.26 16.39 12.67
CA LEU A 162 -3.57 16.22 12.03
C LEU A 162 -4.64 15.85 13.07
N LEU A 163 -4.33 15.04 14.07
CA LEU A 163 -5.25 14.68 15.14
C LEU A 163 -5.69 15.90 15.97
N ASP A 164 -4.84 16.91 16.11
CA ASP A 164 -5.20 18.18 16.75
C ASP A 164 -6.31 18.94 16.00
N LYS A 165 -6.45 18.69 14.69
CA LYS A 165 -7.47 19.33 13.82
C LYS A 165 -8.72 18.46 13.68
N ASP A 166 -8.54 17.14 13.72
CA ASP A 166 -9.57 16.13 13.55
C ASP A 166 -9.19 14.89 14.39
N ALA A 167 -9.75 14.79 15.60
CA ALA A 167 -9.40 13.75 16.57
C ALA A 167 -9.70 12.33 16.06
N ASP A 168 -10.63 12.21 15.11
CA ASP A 168 -11.06 10.96 14.48
C ASP A 168 -10.38 10.74 13.12
N ALA A 169 -9.38 11.56 12.77
CA ALA A 169 -8.64 11.40 11.53
C ALA A 169 -7.99 10.01 11.48
N THR A 170 -8.26 9.30 10.38
CA THR A 170 -7.66 8.01 10.08
C THR A 170 -7.01 8.05 8.71
N MET A 171 -5.87 7.38 8.60
CA MET A 171 -5.17 7.20 7.33
C MET A 171 -5.72 5.98 6.57
N ASN A 172 -5.23 5.75 5.36
CA ASN A 172 -5.49 4.48 4.68
C ASN A 172 -4.90 3.31 5.50
N ARG A 173 -5.36 2.09 5.22
CA ARG A 173 -4.99 0.87 5.95
C ARG A 173 -3.49 0.75 6.22
N ASP A 174 -2.67 0.80 5.18
CA ASP A 174 -1.23 0.53 5.29
C ASP A 174 -0.50 1.69 5.96
N ALA A 175 -0.88 2.94 5.65
CA ALA A 175 -0.32 4.13 6.28
C ALA A 175 -0.61 4.17 7.79
N GLN A 176 -1.84 3.83 8.19
CA GLN A 176 -2.23 3.80 9.60
C GLN A 176 -1.41 2.76 10.38
N LEU A 177 -1.17 1.57 9.80
CA LEU A 177 -0.32 0.54 10.42
C LEU A 177 1.14 0.97 10.53
N VAL A 178 1.68 1.59 9.48
CA VAL A 178 3.06 2.10 9.48
C VAL A 178 3.26 3.13 10.59
N ILE A 179 2.34 4.08 10.73
CA ILE A 179 2.39 5.10 11.78
C ILE A 179 2.26 4.46 13.17
N ALA A 180 1.28 3.59 13.37
CA ALA A 180 1.04 2.94 14.66
C ALA A 180 2.23 2.08 15.11
N ASN A 181 2.82 1.32 14.19
CA ASN A 181 4.02 0.53 14.45
C ASN A 181 5.23 1.41 14.74
N HIS A 182 5.38 2.55 14.05
CA HIS A 182 6.45 3.48 14.34
C HIS A 182 6.34 4.05 15.76
N LEU A 183 5.14 4.48 16.16
CA LEU A 183 4.88 4.94 17.54
C LEU A 183 5.21 3.86 18.58
N ALA A 184 4.87 2.59 18.30
CA ALA A 184 5.22 1.48 19.17
C ALA A 184 6.74 1.28 19.27
N THR A 185 7.49 1.42 18.16
CA THR A 185 8.96 1.31 18.17
C THR A 185 9.65 2.46 18.91
N GLU A 186 9.02 3.63 18.97
CA GLU A 186 9.51 4.79 19.74
C GLU A 186 9.12 4.74 21.23
N SER A 187 8.58 3.62 21.72
CA SER A 187 8.07 3.47 23.09
C SER A 187 6.93 4.46 23.45
N ARG A 188 6.26 5.03 22.45
CA ARG A 188 5.09 5.92 22.62
C ARG A 188 3.82 5.10 22.73
N HIS A 189 3.75 4.25 23.77
CA HIS A 189 2.74 3.21 23.91
C HIS A 189 1.30 3.73 23.96
N THR A 190 1.06 4.88 24.60
CA THR A 190 -0.25 5.53 24.66
C THR A 190 -0.78 5.90 23.27
N GLU A 191 0.06 6.55 22.48
CA GLU A 191 -0.27 6.99 21.12
C GLU A 191 -0.37 5.81 20.15
N ALA A 192 0.49 4.80 20.31
CA ALA A 192 0.43 3.57 19.54
C ALA A 192 -0.89 2.83 19.75
N VAL A 193 -1.32 2.65 21.02
CA VAL A 193 -2.61 2.03 21.35
C VAL A 193 -3.76 2.83 20.73
N ALA A 194 -3.75 4.16 20.86
CA ALA A 194 -4.78 5.00 20.29
C ALA A 194 -4.81 4.94 18.74
N ALA A 195 -3.66 4.75 18.10
CA ALA A 195 -3.57 4.57 16.65
C ALA A 195 -4.07 3.18 16.21
N TYR A 196 -3.83 2.13 16.99
CA TYR A 196 -4.38 0.79 16.75
C TYR A 196 -5.89 0.72 16.98
N ASP A 197 -6.41 1.38 18.02
CA ASP A 197 -7.86 1.46 18.26
C ASP A 197 -8.57 2.09 17.06
N ARG A 198 -8.03 3.20 16.54
CA ARG A 198 -8.53 3.84 15.32
C ARG A 198 -8.48 2.92 14.11
N PHE A 199 -7.42 2.13 13.98
CA PHE A 199 -7.33 1.12 12.92
C PHE A 199 -8.44 0.07 13.04
N ILE A 200 -8.63 -0.52 14.23
CA ILE A 200 -9.64 -1.57 14.45
C ILE A 200 -11.05 -1.01 14.27
N ALA A 201 -11.31 0.21 14.73
CA ALA A 201 -12.59 0.88 14.53
C ALA A 201 -12.90 1.09 13.04
N ARG A 202 -11.88 1.46 12.24
CA ARG A 202 -12.06 1.72 10.80
C ARG A 202 -12.07 0.45 9.94
N PHE A 203 -11.27 -0.55 10.32
CA PHE A 203 -11.03 -1.79 9.58
C PHE A 203 -11.28 -3.03 10.47
N PRO A 204 -12.51 -3.24 10.97
CA PRO A 204 -12.80 -4.27 11.96
C PRO A 204 -12.57 -5.70 11.46
N THR A 205 -12.78 -5.94 10.16
CA THR A 205 -12.64 -7.25 9.52
C THR A 205 -11.24 -7.51 8.95
N ASP A 206 -10.26 -6.66 9.29
CA ASP A 206 -8.90 -6.84 8.80
C ASP A 206 -8.21 -8.07 9.40
N ARG A 207 -7.37 -8.74 8.59
CA ARG A 207 -6.58 -9.89 9.04
C ARG A 207 -5.60 -9.56 10.17
N GLU A 208 -5.17 -8.31 10.28
CA GLU A 208 -4.25 -7.88 11.34
C GLU A 208 -5.00 -7.61 12.66
N THR A 209 -6.32 -7.47 12.65
CA THR A 209 -7.10 -7.09 13.84
C THR A 209 -6.83 -7.96 15.07
N PRO A 210 -6.80 -9.31 14.99
CA PRO A 210 -6.46 -10.14 16.15
C PRO A 210 -5.06 -9.84 16.71
N ARG A 211 -4.08 -9.65 15.83
CA ARG A 211 -2.71 -9.31 16.22
C ARG A 211 -2.63 -7.92 16.88
N LEU A 212 -3.34 -6.93 16.34
CA LEU A 212 -3.37 -5.59 16.93
C LEU A 212 -4.04 -5.57 18.30
N LYS A 213 -5.13 -6.35 18.49
CA LYS A 213 -5.75 -6.52 19.80
C LYS A 213 -4.77 -7.12 20.81
N LEU A 214 -3.95 -8.09 20.40
CA LEU A 214 -2.90 -8.65 21.25
C LEU A 214 -1.83 -7.61 21.60
N MET A 215 -1.41 -6.79 20.64
CA MET A 215 -0.46 -5.70 20.91
C MET A 215 -1.05 -4.65 21.86
N ILE A 216 -2.33 -4.29 21.70
CA ILE A 216 -3.01 -3.39 22.63
C ILE A 216 -3.08 -4.02 24.03
N ALA A 217 -3.41 -5.30 24.14
CA ALA A 217 -3.43 -6.00 25.43
C ALA A 217 -2.05 -6.00 26.10
N LEU A 218 -1.00 -6.32 25.35
CA LEU A 218 0.39 -6.27 25.80
C LEU A 218 0.76 -4.88 26.33
N PHE A 219 0.47 -3.83 25.56
CA PHE A 219 0.78 -2.45 25.95
C PHE A 219 -0.05 -2.00 27.15
N SER A 220 -1.32 -2.40 27.21
CA SER A 220 -2.21 -2.06 28.31
C SER A 220 -1.75 -2.70 29.62
N ALA A 221 -1.37 -3.98 29.58
CA ALA A 221 -0.90 -4.72 30.74
C ALA A 221 0.46 -4.23 31.26
N ARG A 222 1.46 -4.11 30.37
CA ARG A 222 2.86 -3.92 30.79
C ARG A 222 3.30 -2.47 30.90
N TYR A 223 2.65 -1.53 30.20
CA TYR A 223 3.12 -0.15 30.11
C TYR A 223 2.08 0.88 30.55
N LEU A 224 0.80 0.64 30.27
CA LEU A 224 -0.27 1.59 30.62
C LEU A 224 -0.93 1.32 31.97
N ASN A 225 -0.54 0.23 32.65
CA ASN A 225 -1.10 -0.20 33.92
C ASN A 225 -2.64 -0.34 33.89
N ASP A 226 -3.17 -0.84 32.78
CA ASP A 226 -4.59 -1.11 32.54
C ASP A 226 -4.82 -2.63 32.32
N PRO A 227 -4.70 -3.44 33.39
CA PRO A 227 -4.86 -4.89 33.31
C PRO A 227 -6.30 -5.30 32.99
N ILE A 228 -7.29 -4.48 33.36
CA ILE A 228 -8.72 -4.76 33.09
C ILE A 228 -8.97 -4.77 31.58
N ARG A 229 -8.47 -3.73 30.89
CA ARG A 229 -8.59 -3.65 29.44
C ARG A 229 -7.83 -4.78 28.75
N ALA A 230 -6.63 -5.10 29.23
CA ALA A 230 -5.83 -6.20 28.69
C ALA A 230 -6.55 -7.55 28.82
N SER A 231 -7.09 -7.87 30.01
CA SER A 231 -7.85 -9.09 30.27
C SER A 231 -9.05 -9.22 29.33
N ARG A 232 -9.85 -8.16 29.17
CA ARG A 232 -11.00 -8.15 28.23
C ARG A 232 -10.57 -8.48 26.80
N LEU A 233 -9.48 -7.87 26.32
CA LEU A 233 -8.98 -8.12 24.97
C LEU A 233 -8.45 -9.55 24.80
N LEU A 234 -7.77 -10.09 25.81
CA LEU A 234 -7.28 -11.47 25.80
C LEU A 234 -8.40 -12.50 25.80
N GLU A 235 -9.53 -12.20 26.46
CA GLU A 235 -10.73 -13.04 26.41
C GLU A 235 -11.38 -13.02 25.02
N GLU A 236 -11.50 -11.86 24.39
CA GLU A 236 -11.98 -11.75 22.99
C GLU A 236 -11.10 -12.54 22.00
N LEU A 237 -9.80 -12.70 22.31
CA LEU A 237 -8.85 -13.40 21.46
C LEU A 237 -8.89 -14.93 21.61
N ARG A 238 -9.61 -15.50 22.60
CA ARG A 238 -9.66 -16.97 22.79
C ARG A 238 -10.26 -17.72 21.61
N THR A 239 -11.18 -17.09 20.90
CA THR A 239 -11.85 -17.66 19.73
C THR A 239 -11.21 -17.21 18.41
N ALA A 240 -10.22 -16.31 18.46
CA ALA A 240 -9.52 -15.83 17.29
C ALA A 240 -8.43 -16.82 16.86
N HIS A 241 -8.22 -16.96 15.55
CA HIS A 241 -7.10 -17.73 15.02
C HIS A 241 -5.82 -16.88 15.10
N LEU A 242 -4.95 -17.21 16.05
CA LEU A 242 -3.61 -16.63 16.19
C LEU A 242 -2.56 -17.62 15.71
N ASP A 243 -1.41 -17.11 15.25
CA ASP A 243 -0.25 -17.97 15.02
C ASP A 243 0.31 -18.50 16.36
N GLU A 244 1.14 -19.54 16.30
CA GLU A 244 1.67 -20.21 17.51
C GLU A 244 2.44 -19.25 18.42
N SER A 245 3.17 -18.29 17.85
CA SER A 245 3.93 -17.31 18.60
C SER A 245 3.05 -16.29 19.34
N ALA A 246 2.00 -15.81 18.66
CA ALA A 246 1.02 -14.89 19.22
C ALA A 246 0.14 -15.57 20.26
N GLN A 247 -0.19 -16.85 20.06
CA GLN A 247 -0.90 -17.65 21.04
C GLN A 247 -0.08 -17.82 22.32
N SER A 248 1.20 -18.20 22.20
CA SER A 248 2.11 -18.32 23.34
C SER A 248 2.25 -17.01 24.12
N LEU A 249 2.36 -15.86 23.42
CA LEU A 249 2.40 -14.55 24.06
C LEU A 249 1.07 -14.21 24.77
N ALA A 250 -0.07 -14.54 24.16
CA ALA A 250 -1.37 -14.32 24.77
C ALA A 250 -1.53 -15.15 26.06
N ASP A 251 -1.06 -16.40 26.08
CA ASP A 251 -1.11 -17.26 27.26
C ASP A 251 -0.21 -16.73 28.39
N GLN A 252 1.02 -16.31 28.07
CA GLN A 252 1.92 -15.66 29.04
C GLN A 252 1.29 -14.40 29.65
N LEU A 253 0.66 -13.55 28.82
CA LEU A 253 -0.01 -12.35 29.31
C LEU A 253 -1.21 -12.66 30.20
N ARG A 254 -1.94 -13.76 29.94
CA ARG A 254 -3.04 -14.19 30.82
C ARG A 254 -2.52 -14.60 32.19
N GLU A 255 -1.38 -15.30 32.25
CA GLU A 255 -0.74 -15.68 33.52
C GLU A 255 -0.21 -14.46 34.28
N GLU A 256 0.30 -13.44 33.59
CA GLU A 256 0.81 -12.21 34.22
C GLU A 256 -0.30 -11.34 34.85
N ILE A 257 -1.52 -11.41 34.32
CA ILE A 257 -2.65 -10.54 34.73
C ILE A 257 -3.61 -11.25 35.71
N ALA A 258 -3.53 -12.58 35.83
CA ALA A 258 -4.34 -13.41 36.73
C ALA A 258 -3.95 -13.24 38.20
#